data_AF-A0A9D7XWB6-F1
#
_entry.id   AF-A0A9D7XWB6-F1
#
_cell.length_a   1.000
_cell.length_b   1.000
_cell.length_c   1.000
_cell.angle_alpha   90.00
_cell.angle_beta   90.00
_cell.angle_gamma   90.00
#
_symmetry.space_group_name_H-M   'P 1'
#
loop_
_entity.id
_entity.type
_entity.pdbx_description
1 polymer ?
#
loop_
_entity_poly.entity_id
_entity_poly.type
_entity_poly.pdbx_seq_one_letter_code
_entity_poly.pdbx_strand_id
1 'polypeptide(L)'
;MRACPALPRHLHRRTFTGVFWLHSFLALGFSLIALSVVVPRLITRDRASNALTIYLSRPLTSFDYLLGKLGIILGILVLMWTGPLLLGWLLSMAFAPDSDFFVYSFLPLSRALLFNLIALVTLAAVAMGVSALGKTARAVVPIWMAAWIVAGMIASLPTTPDVVRAASFSRNLEEVRQDIFRVDEILIKAGETLPLVDRGLTKNMLSLGQRESKRSATGAYIGLAAIVVVSSFVFSRKLRPE
;
A
#
# COMPACT_ATOMS: atom_id res chain seq x y z
N MET A 1 31.42 36.33 5.11
CA MET A 1 30.32 35.34 5.00
C MET A 1 30.84 34.17 4.20
N ARG A 2 31.07 33.01 4.83
CA ARG A 2 31.51 31.80 4.11
C ARG A 2 30.29 31.20 3.42
N ALA A 3 30.35 31.09 2.09
CA ALA A 3 29.34 30.38 1.33
C ALA A 3 29.24 28.95 1.88
N CYS A 4 28.05 28.59 2.37
CA CYS A 4 27.74 27.22 2.77
C CYS A 4 27.88 26.35 1.52
N PRO A 5 28.61 25.22 1.54
CA PRO A 5 28.72 24.35 0.38
C PRO A 5 27.32 23.84 0.03
N ALA A 6 26.82 24.20 -1.15
CA ALA A 6 25.54 23.74 -1.65
C ALA A 6 25.53 22.20 -1.62
N LEU A 7 24.67 21.63 -0.77
CA LEU A 7 24.51 20.20 -0.63
C LEU A 7 24.22 19.59 -2.02
N PRO A 8 24.92 18.54 -2.44
CA PRO A 8 24.81 18.09 -3.82
C PRO A 8 23.39 17.58 -4.13
N ARG A 9 22.86 17.92 -5.31
CA ARG A 9 21.45 17.69 -5.74
C ARG A 9 20.94 16.25 -5.53
N HIS A 10 21.83 15.27 -5.56
CA HIS A 10 21.49 13.86 -5.33
C HIS A 10 21.14 13.54 -3.87
N LEU A 11 21.61 14.33 -2.91
CA LEU A 11 21.34 14.10 -1.49
C LEU A 11 19.91 14.53 -1.12
N HIS A 12 19.44 15.67 -1.64
CA HIS A 12 18.06 16.13 -1.49
C HIS A 12 17.04 15.12 -2.05
N ARG A 13 17.26 14.59 -3.25
CA ARG A 13 16.36 13.59 -3.83
C ARG A 13 16.24 12.33 -2.95
N ARG A 14 17.32 11.93 -2.28
CA ARG A 14 17.33 10.75 -1.40
C ARG A 14 16.59 10.98 -0.09
N THR A 15 16.75 12.16 0.53
CA THR A 15 16.01 12.48 1.76
C THR A 15 14.51 12.46 1.51
N PHE A 16 14.04 13.05 0.41
CA PHE A 16 12.63 12.96 0.00
C PHE A 16 12.18 11.52 -0.27
N THR A 17 13.02 10.71 -0.93
CA THR A 17 12.70 9.30 -1.17
C THR A 17 12.51 8.54 0.14
N GLY A 18 13.35 8.80 1.16
CA GLY A 18 13.20 8.23 2.50
C GLY A 18 11.93 8.69 3.23
N VAL A 19 11.62 9.99 3.17
CA VAL A 19 10.38 10.54 3.78
C VAL A 19 9.13 9.92 3.16
N PHE A 20 9.07 9.84 1.82
CA PHE A 20 7.93 9.24 1.13
C PHE A 20 7.84 7.72 1.32
N TRP A 21 8.98 7.03 1.48
CA TRP A 21 9.00 5.62 1.85
C TRP A 21 8.42 5.41 3.25
N LEU A 22 8.77 6.26 4.22
CA LEU A 22 8.24 6.22 5.59
C LEU A 22 6.73 6.50 5.61
N HIS A 23 6.28 7.51 4.87
CA HIS A 23 4.85 7.78 4.69
C HIS A 23 4.10 6.55 4.16
N SER A 24 4.66 5.92 3.13
CA SER A 24 4.09 4.72 2.51
C SER A 24 4.03 3.53 3.47
N PHE A 25 5.04 3.37 4.33
CA PHE A 25 5.07 2.35 5.39
C PHE A 25 3.96 2.58 6.41
N LEU A 26 3.88 3.79 6.97
CA LEU A 26 2.91 4.13 8.01
C LEU A 26 1.47 4.00 7.49
N ALA A 27 1.22 4.46 6.28
CA ALA A 27 -0.10 4.40 5.69
C ALA A 27 -0.57 2.98 5.38
N LEU A 28 0.33 2.07 5.02
CA LEU A 28 -0.01 0.64 4.90
C LEU A 28 -0.47 0.09 6.26
N GLY A 29 0.17 0.49 7.36
CA GLY A 29 -0.28 0.18 8.72
C GLY A 29 -1.66 0.78 9.05
N PHE A 30 -1.88 2.07 8.75
CA PHE A 30 -3.18 2.71 8.96
C PHE A 30 -4.30 2.10 8.10
N SER A 31 -3.99 1.56 6.92
CA SER A 31 -4.96 0.90 6.05
C SER A 31 -5.64 -0.31 6.70
N LEU A 32 -4.90 -1.08 7.51
CA LEU A 32 -5.44 -2.20 8.27
C LEU A 32 -6.54 -1.73 9.23
N ILE A 33 -6.28 -0.65 9.96
CA ILE A 33 -7.20 -0.09 10.95
C ILE A 33 -8.42 0.52 10.25
N ALA A 34 -8.19 1.34 9.22
CA ALA A 34 -9.26 2.01 8.49
C ALA A 34 -10.22 1.02 7.83
N LEU A 35 -9.69 0.00 7.14
CA LEU A 35 -10.51 -1.02 6.51
C LEU A 35 -11.24 -1.89 7.53
N SER A 36 -10.67 -2.12 8.72
CA SER A 36 -11.39 -2.81 9.81
C SER A 36 -12.66 -2.06 10.24
N VAL A 37 -12.68 -0.73 10.16
CA VAL A 37 -13.86 0.10 10.48
C VAL A 37 -14.85 0.17 9.31
N VAL A 38 -14.34 0.24 8.08
CA VAL A 38 -15.14 0.47 6.88
C VAL A 38 -15.78 -0.81 6.34
N VAL A 39 -15.00 -1.90 6.23
CA VAL A 39 -15.42 -3.16 5.59
C VAL A 39 -16.68 -3.77 6.22
N PRO A 40 -16.89 -3.76 7.56
CA PRO A 40 -18.14 -4.27 8.15
C PRO A 40 -19.36 -3.42 7.79
N ARG A 41 -19.20 -2.09 7.74
CA ARG A 41 -20.30 -1.15 7.42
C ARG A 41 -20.78 -1.32 5.98
N LEU A 42 -19.90 -1.79 5.10
CA LEU A 42 -20.23 -2.13 3.72
C LEU A 42 -21.13 -3.36 3.60
N ILE A 43 -21.29 -4.18 4.63
CA ILE A 43 -22.15 -5.40 4.59
C ILE A 43 -23.46 -5.18 5.31
N THR A 44 -23.46 -4.42 6.41
CA THR A 44 -24.68 -4.13 7.18
C THR A 44 -25.71 -3.37 6.35
N ARG A 45 -25.26 -2.43 5.50
CA ARG A 45 -26.17 -1.59 4.71
C ARG A 45 -26.91 -2.38 3.63
N ASP A 46 -26.26 -3.41 3.09
CA ASP A 46 -26.77 -4.21 1.97
C ASP A 46 -27.74 -5.29 2.41
N ARG A 47 -27.46 -5.93 3.56
CA ARG A 47 -28.32 -7.00 4.11
C ARG A 47 -29.52 -6.44 4.88
N ALA A 48 -29.37 -5.32 5.59
CA ALA A 48 -30.43 -4.79 6.46
C ALA A 48 -31.65 -4.27 5.71
N SER A 49 -31.51 -3.96 4.42
CA SER A 49 -32.54 -3.22 3.71
C SER A 49 -33.45 -4.09 2.83
N ASN A 50 -33.11 -5.35 2.50
CA ASN A 50 -33.78 -6.13 1.43
C ASN A 50 -34.07 -5.28 0.17
N ALA A 51 -33.35 -4.17 0.03
CA ALA A 51 -33.69 -3.10 -0.90
C ALA A 51 -33.08 -3.37 -2.26
N LEU A 52 -32.25 -4.42 -2.39
CA LEU A 52 -31.76 -4.90 -3.67
C LEU A 52 -32.93 -5.25 -4.60
N THR A 53 -33.98 -5.90 -4.06
CA THR A 53 -35.20 -6.23 -4.81
C THR A 53 -35.99 -4.99 -5.22
N ILE A 54 -35.96 -3.93 -4.40
CA ILE A 54 -36.64 -2.65 -4.68
C ILE A 54 -35.81 -1.80 -5.66
N TYR A 55 -34.47 -1.79 -5.56
CA TYR A 55 -33.57 -1.08 -6.47
C TYR A 55 -33.47 -1.72 -7.85
N LEU A 56 -33.60 -3.05 -7.96
CA LEU A 56 -33.69 -3.80 -9.22
C LEU A 56 -34.95 -3.51 -10.04
N SER A 57 -35.93 -2.77 -9.49
CA SER A 57 -37.08 -2.26 -10.26
C SER A 57 -36.74 -1.04 -11.13
N ARG A 58 -35.55 -0.44 -10.94
CA ARG A 58 -34.93 0.53 -11.86
C ARG A 58 -33.74 -0.14 -12.57
N PRO A 59 -33.39 0.28 -13.81
CA PRO A 59 -32.29 -0.28 -14.59
C PRO A 59 -30.92 0.16 -14.03
N LEU A 60 -30.65 -0.15 -12.77
CA LEU A 60 -29.32 -0.09 -12.17
C LEU A 60 -28.68 -1.45 -12.36
N THR A 61 -27.58 -1.51 -13.09
CA THR A 61 -26.89 -2.77 -13.30
C THR A 61 -26.18 -3.19 -12.01
N SER A 62 -26.03 -4.50 -11.77
CA SER A 62 -25.24 -4.99 -10.62
C SER A 62 -23.79 -4.48 -10.66
N PHE A 63 -23.30 -4.11 -11.84
CA PHE A 63 -21.98 -3.51 -12.05
C PHE A 63 -21.89 -2.08 -11.49
N ASP A 64 -22.90 -1.23 -11.70
CA ASP A 64 -22.93 0.14 -11.17
C ASP A 64 -22.88 0.15 -9.63
N TYR A 65 -23.62 -0.78 -9.04
CA TYR A 65 -23.63 -0.97 -7.59
C TYR A 65 -22.26 -1.43 -7.05
N LEU A 66 -21.60 -2.36 -7.75
CA LEU A 66 -20.25 -2.79 -7.42
C LEU A 66 -19.25 -1.62 -7.54
N LEU A 67 -19.31 -0.87 -8.63
CA LEU A 67 -18.42 0.26 -8.87
C LEU A 67 -18.57 1.32 -7.77
N GLY A 68 -19.80 1.59 -7.32
CA GLY A 68 -20.08 2.50 -6.21
C GLY A 68 -19.46 2.02 -4.89
N LYS A 69 -19.58 0.72 -4.57
CA LYS A 69 -19.00 0.14 -3.35
C LYS A 69 -17.47 0.16 -3.35
N LEU A 70 -16.89 -0.20 -4.49
CA LEU A 70 -15.46 -0.12 -4.74
C LEU A 70 -14.99 1.35 -4.65
N GLY A 71 -15.76 2.28 -5.22
CA GLY A 71 -15.51 3.71 -5.16
C GLY A 71 -15.49 4.27 -3.73
N ILE A 72 -16.35 3.78 -2.83
CA ILE A 72 -16.31 4.16 -1.40
C ILE A 72 -15.00 3.69 -0.75
N ILE A 73 -14.60 2.43 -0.98
CA ILE A 73 -13.34 1.88 -0.43
C ILE A 73 -12.14 2.67 -0.96
N LEU A 74 -12.05 2.82 -2.28
CA LEU A 74 -10.96 3.57 -2.92
C LEU A 74 -10.97 5.03 -2.47
N GLY A 75 -12.13 5.68 -2.43
CA GLY A 75 -12.24 7.08 -2.02
C GLY A 75 -11.73 7.31 -0.60
N ILE A 76 -12.10 6.45 0.34
CA ILE A 76 -11.60 6.53 1.73
C ILE A 76 -10.09 6.33 1.78
N LEU A 77 -9.57 5.31 1.08
CA LEU A 77 -8.13 5.04 1.09
C LEU A 77 -7.33 6.16 0.39
N VAL A 78 -7.83 6.70 -0.73
CA VAL A 78 -7.22 7.84 -1.43
C VAL A 78 -7.20 9.06 -0.52
N LEU A 79 -8.32 9.39 0.12
CA LEU A 79 -8.42 10.55 1.00
C LEU A 79 -7.52 10.40 2.23
N MET A 80 -7.44 9.20 2.81
CA MET A 80 -6.64 8.93 3.99
C MET A 80 -5.14 8.86 3.69
N TRP A 81 -4.75 8.35 2.52
CA TRP A 81 -3.34 8.07 2.21
C TRP A 81 -2.74 9.09 1.26
N THR A 82 -3.39 9.29 0.12
CA THR A 82 -2.93 10.19 -0.94
C THR A 82 -3.25 11.65 -0.62
N GLY A 83 -4.34 11.90 0.11
CA GLY A 83 -4.69 13.23 0.60
C GLY A 83 -3.56 13.88 1.42
N PRO A 84 -3.15 13.31 2.58
CA PRO A 84 -2.07 13.86 3.40
C PRO A 84 -0.73 13.92 2.67
N LEU A 85 -0.46 12.97 1.76
CA LEU A 85 0.75 12.99 0.93
C LEU A 85 0.81 14.23 0.05
N LEU A 86 -0.26 14.46 -0.73
CA LEU A 86 -0.35 15.58 -1.65
C LEU A 86 -0.43 16.91 -0.92
N LEU A 87 -1.21 16.97 0.17
CA LEU A 87 -1.29 18.17 1.01
C LEU A 87 0.07 18.51 1.63
N GLY A 88 0.78 17.52 2.16
CA GLY A 88 2.12 17.71 2.71
C GLY A 88 3.13 18.18 1.65
N TRP A 89 3.06 17.63 0.45
CA TRP A 89 3.90 18.06 -0.66
C TRP A 89 3.56 19.49 -1.14
N LEU A 90 2.28 19.83 -1.28
CA LEU A 90 1.82 21.18 -1.63
C LEU A 90 2.23 22.21 -0.58
N LEU A 91 2.08 21.87 0.70
CA LEU A 91 2.50 22.73 1.81
C LEU A 91 4.03 22.92 1.80
N SER A 92 4.78 21.86 1.53
CA SER A 92 6.23 21.94 1.39
C SER A 92 6.64 22.81 0.21
N MET A 93 5.91 22.76 -0.91
CA MET A 93 6.11 23.64 -2.06
C MET A 93 5.80 25.10 -1.70
N ALA A 94 4.76 25.36 -0.92
CA ALA A 94 4.38 26.72 -0.50
C ALA A 94 5.41 27.37 0.43
N PHE A 95 6.12 26.58 1.23
CA PHE A 95 7.17 27.05 2.14
C PHE A 95 8.59 26.96 1.54
N ALA A 96 8.75 26.45 0.33
CA ALA A 96 10.05 26.30 -0.30
C ALA A 96 10.61 27.68 -0.73
N PRO A 97 11.85 28.03 -0.32
CA PRO A 97 12.48 29.28 -0.76
C PRO A 97 12.83 29.30 -2.26
N ASP A 98 13.13 28.13 -2.82
CA ASP A 98 13.60 27.96 -4.19
C ASP A 98 12.64 27.09 -5.02
N SER A 99 12.38 27.48 -6.27
CA SER A 99 11.56 26.72 -7.23
C SER A 99 12.15 25.36 -7.60
N ASP A 100 13.44 25.18 -7.33
CA ASP A 100 14.21 23.95 -7.51
C ASP A 100 13.63 22.76 -6.71
N PHE A 101 12.88 23.03 -5.63
CA PHE A 101 12.19 22.01 -4.82
C PHE A 101 11.30 21.09 -5.65
N PHE A 102 10.59 21.64 -6.65
CA PHE A 102 9.68 20.86 -7.50
C PHE A 102 10.43 19.76 -8.25
N VAL A 103 11.56 20.08 -8.86
CA VAL A 103 12.34 19.15 -9.70
C VAL A 103 12.87 17.98 -8.87
N TYR A 104 13.33 18.24 -7.64
CA TYR A 104 13.92 17.19 -6.79
C TYR A 104 12.87 16.32 -6.08
N SER A 105 11.69 16.89 -5.76
CA SER A 105 10.63 16.19 -5.02
C SER A 105 9.64 15.46 -5.93
N PHE A 106 9.46 15.89 -7.18
CA PHE A 106 8.47 15.32 -8.10
C PHE A 106 8.72 13.83 -8.41
N LEU A 107 9.98 13.46 -8.65
CA LEU A 107 10.31 12.07 -9.00
C LEU A 107 10.08 11.11 -7.79
N PRO A 108 10.55 11.40 -6.57
CA PRO A 108 10.15 10.66 -5.37
C PRO A 108 8.63 10.64 -5.11
N LEU A 109 7.93 11.76 -5.36
CA LEU A 109 6.47 11.84 -5.23
C LEU A 109 5.77 10.90 -6.22
N SER A 110 6.18 10.88 -7.48
CA SER A 110 5.59 10.01 -8.51
C SER A 110 5.73 8.52 -8.17
N ARG A 111 6.86 8.13 -7.56
CA ARG A 111 7.09 6.78 -7.04
C ARG A 111 6.14 6.45 -5.89
N ALA A 112 5.93 7.40 -4.97
CA ALA A 112 4.98 7.25 -3.89
C ALA A 112 3.54 7.11 -4.39
N LEU A 113 3.15 7.92 -5.38
CA LEU A 113 1.83 7.83 -6.00
C LEU A 113 1.63 6.50 -6.74
N LEU A 114 2.65 6.02 -7.44
CA LEU A 114 2.62 4.71 -8.12
C LEU A 114 2.43 3.57 -7.11
N PHE A 115 3.21 3.57 -6.03
CA PHE A 115 3.05 2.59 -4.95
C PHE A 115 1.66 2.65 -4.33
N ASN A 116 1.20 3.85 -3.98
CA ASN A 116 -0.14 4.06 -3.43
C ASN A 116 -1.20 3.49 -4.37
N LEU A 117 -1.12 3.74 -5.68
CA LEU A 117 -2.08 3.20 -6.65
C LEU A 117 -2.13 1.67 -6.63
N ILE A 118 -0.97 1.01 -6.66
CA ILE A 118 -0.89 -0.47 -6.63
C ILE A 118 -1.47 -1.01 -5.31
N ALA A 119 -1.10 -0.39 -4.19
CA ALA A 119 -1.55 -0.79 -2.87
C ALA A 119 -3.06 -0.55 -2.70
N LEU A 120 -3.60 0.56 -3.20
CA LEU A 120 -5.03 0.90 -3.20
C LEU A 120 -5.85 -0.17 -3.92
N VAL A 121 -5.46 -0.52 -5.14
CA VAL A 121 -6.17 -1.53 -5.94
C VAL A 121 -6.10 -2.89 -5.26
N THR A 122 -4.93 -3.28 -4.77
CA THR A 122 -4.74 -4.56 -4.07
C THR A 122 -5.60 -4.64 -2.81
N LEU A 123 -5.52 -3.65 -1.92
CA LEU A 123 -6.23 -3.64 -0.65
C LEU A 123 -7.74 -3.55 -0.86
N ALA A 124 -8.20 -2.77 -1.84
CA ALA A 124 -9.61 -2.70 -2.18
C ALA A 124 -10.14 -4.05 -2.69
N ALA A 125 -9.39 -4.74 -3.55
CA ALA A 125 -9.75 -6.06 -4.04
C ALA A 125 -9.84 -7.10 -2.91
N VAL A 126 -8.82 -7.15 -2.04
CA VAL A 126 -8.81 -8.06 -0.88
C VAL A 126 -9.94 -7.72 0.10
N ALA A 127 -10.18 -6.45 0.39
CA ALA A 127 -11.26 -6.00 1.26
C ALA A 127 -12.64 -6.39 0.72
N MET A 128 -12.86 -6.26 -0.59
CA MET A 128 -14.09 -6.75 -1.23
C MET A 128 -14.20 -8.27 -1.16
N GLY A 129 -13.12 -9.00 -1.45
CA GLY A 129 -13.10 -10.46 -1.35
C GLY A 129 -13.48 -10.94 0.06
N VAL A 130 -12.86 -10.37 1.09
CA VAL A 130 -13.18 -10.63 2.50
C VAL A 130 -14.62 -10.24 2.82
N SER A 131 -15.10 -9.13 2.27
CA SER A 131 -16.47 -8.67 2.47
C SER A 131 -17.50 -9.65 1.90
N ALA A 132 -17.23 -10.28 0.74
CA ALA A 132 -18.13 -11.27 0.14
C ALA A 132 -18.20 -12.60 0.91
N LEU A 133 -17.14 -12.96 1.65
CA LEU A 133 -17.11 -14.18 2.45
C LEU A 133 -17.96 -14.06 3.74
N GLY A 134 -18.08 -12.86 4.29
CA GLY A 134 -18.77 -12.63 5.54
C GLY A 134 -20.29 -12.53 5.38
N LYS A 135 -21.04 -13.37 6.11
CA LYS A 135 -22.51 -13.29 6.18
C LYS A 135 -23.02 -12.14 7.05
N THR A 136 -22.22 -11.71 8.04
CA THR A 136 -22.57 -10.65 9.01
C THR A 136 -21.37 -9.74 9.23
N ALA A 137 -21.62 -8.45 9.53
CA ALA A 137 -20.53 -7.50 9.81
C ALA A 137 -19.61 -7.91 10.96
N ARG A 138 -20.17 -8.54 11.99
CA ARG A 138 -19.40 -9.03 13.14
C ARG A 138 -18.43 -10.14 12.75
N ALA A 139 -18.76 -10.96 11.74
CA ALA A 139 -17.86 -12.00 11.25
C ALA A 139 -16.75 -11.45 10.33
N VAL A 140 -16.91 -10.26 9.77
CA VAL A 140 -16.00 -9.76 8.72
C VAL A 140 -14.75 -9.13 9.30
N VAL A 141 -14.87 -8.43 10.43
CA VAL A 141 -13.72 -7.90 11.17
C VAL A 141 -12.70 -9.00 11.50
N PRO A 142 -13.08 -10.12 12.15
CA PRO A 142 -12.11 -11.16 12.48
C PRO A 142 -11.54 -11.85 11.22
N ILE A 143 -12.33 -12.01 10.14
CA ILE A 143 -11.79 -12.55 8.87
C ILE A 143 -10.75 -11.61 8.27
N TRP A 144 -11.01 -10.30 8.28
CA TRP A 144 -10.06 -9.29 7.81
C TRP A 144 -8.76 -9.29 8.63
N MET A 145 -8.88 -9.31 9.96
CA MET A 145 -7.73 -9.38 10.85
C MET A 145 -6.94 -10.69 10.67
N ALA A 146 -7.64 -11.82 10.53
CA ALA A 146 -7.02 -13.11 10.25
C ALA A 146 -6.27 -13.09 8.92
N ALA A 147 -6.82 -12.47 7.87
CA ALA A 147 -6.15 -12.35 6.58
C ALA A 147 -4.81 -11.59 6.69
N TRP A 148 -4.77 -10.50 7.46
CA TRP A 148 -3.52 -9.77 7.72
C TRP A 148 -2.52 -10.58 8.54
N ILE A 149 -2.98 -11.23 9.62
CA ILE A 149 -2.11 -12.03 10.49
C ILE A 149 -1.51 -13.21 9.71
N VAL A 150 -2.35 -13.96 8.99
CA VAL A 150 -1.91 -15.11 8.18
C VAL A 150 -0.97 -14.66 7.07
N ALA A 151 -1.27 -13.56 6.38
CA ALA A 151 -0.36 -13.01 5.37
C ALA A 151 1.00 -12.62 6.00
N GLY A 152 1.00 -12.00 7.17
CA GLY A 152 2.22 -11.64 7.91
C GLY A 152 3.02 -12.87 8.36
N MET A 153 2.34 -13.92 8.85
CA MET A 153 2.98 -15.17 9.26
C MET A 153 3.62 -15.89 8.06
N ILE A 154 2.91 -15.98 6.93
CA ILE A 154 3.45 -16.55 5.69
C ILE A 154 4.68 -15.76 5.23
N ALA A 155 4.69 -14.44 5.44
CA ALA A 155 5.80 -13.58 5.07
C ALA A 155 7.07 -13.79 5.92
N SER A 156 6.91 -14.10 7.21
CA SER A 156 8.02 -14.18 8.18
C SER A 156 8.73 -15.54 8.20
N LEU A 157 8.09 -16.59 7.69
CA LEU A 157 8.63 -17.96 7.67
C LEU A 157 9.70 -18.16 6.57
N PRO A 158 10.97 -18.45 6.93
CA PRO A 158 12.05 -18.64 5.95
C PRO A 158 11.89 -19.90 5.08
N THR A 159 11.20 -20.92 5.61
CA THR A 159 11.06 -22.24 4.99
C THR A 159 9.84 -22.39 4.08
N THR A 160 8.99 -21.36 3.98
CA THR A 160 7.77 -21.42 3.16
C THR A 160 8.10 -21.50 1.66
N PRO A 161 7.49 -22.45 0.90
CA PRO A 161 7.65 -22.53 -0.55
C PRO A 161 7.28 -21.22 -1.26
N ASP A 162 7.96 -20.88 -2.35
CA ASP A 162 7.78 -19.60 -3.04
C ASP A 162 6.35 -19.34 -3.52
N VAL A 163 5.62 -20.40 -3.90
CA VAL A 163 4.21 -20.30 -4.29
C VAL A 163 3.32 -19.88 -3.11
N VAL A 164 3.51 -20.48 -1.94
CA VAL A 164 2.72 -20.15 -0.73
C VAL A 164 3.08 -18.76 -0.23
N ARG A 165 4.36 -18.41 -0.33
CA ARG A 165 4.91 -17.10 0.00
C ARG A 165 4.35 -15.98 -0.89
N ALA A 166 4.15 -16.25 -2.18
CA ALA A 166 3.50 -15.31 -3.11
C ALA A 166 2.02 -15.05 -2.80
N ALA A 167 1.37 -15.88 -1.97
CA ALA A 167 -0.01 -15.63 -1.51
C ALA A 167 -0.10 -14.52 -0.46
N SER A 168 1.02 -14.09 0.15
CA SER A 168 1.03 -13.00 1.12
C SER A 168 1.00 -11.64 0.42
N PHE A 169 -0.19 -11.03 0.33
CA PHE A 169 -0.32 -9.68 -0.20
C PHE A 169 0.50 -8.65 0.60
N SER A 170 0.61 -8.82 1.93
CA SER A 170 1.40 -7.93 2.79
C SER A 170 2.88 -7.95 2.43
N ARG A 171 3.45 -9.14 2.20
CA ARG A 171 4.83 -9.29 1.72
C ARG A 171 5.00 -8.70 0.33
N ASN A 172 4.11 -9.03 -0.59
CA ASN A 172 4.24 -8.58 -1.97
C ASN A 172 4.16 -7.05 -2.08
N LEU A 173 3.28 -6.41 -1.30
CA LEU A 173 3.23 -4.95 -1.20
C LEU A 173 4.54 -4.38 -0.62
N GLU A 174 5.13 -5.04 0.38
CA GLU A 174 6.43 -4.63 0.92
C GLU A 174 7.55 -4.73 -0.12
N GLU A 175 7.64 -5.84 -0.85
CA GLU A 175 8.64 -6.03 -1.90
C GLU A 175 8.46 -5.02 -3.05
N VAL A 176 7.22 -4.78 -3.50
CA VAL A 176 6.93 -3.74 -4.50
C VAL A 176 7.31 -2.35 -4.00
N ARG A 177 7.06 -2.04 -2.72
CA ARG A 177 7.46 -0.76 -2.12
C ARG A 177 8.97 -0.59 -2.15
N GLN A 178 9.71 -1.62 -1.76
CA GLN A 178 11.17 -1.58 -1.73
C GLN A 178 11.78 -1.40 -3.12
N ASP A 179 11.22 -2.07 -4.13
CA ASP A 179 11.61 -1.96 -5.53
C ASP A 179 11.34 -0.56 -6.10
N ILE A 180 10.11 -0.04 -5.92
CA ILE A 180 9.71 1.29 -6.42
C ILE A 180 10.57 2.40 -5.81
N PHE A 181 10.86 2.31 -4.51
CA PHE A 181 11.66 3.32 -3.80
C PHE A 181 13.18 3.08 -3.90
N ARG A 182 13.64 1.94 -4.43
CA ARG A 182 15.06 1.55 -4.54
C ARG A 182 15.80 1.74 -3.22
N VAL A 183 15.24 1.14 -2.18
CA VAL A 183 15.66 1.30 -0.78
C VAL A 183 17.08 0.76 -0.55
N ASP A 184 17.47 -0.24 -1.35
CA ASP A 184 18.82 -0.81 -1.41
C ASP A 184 19.89 0.28 -1.63
N GLU A 185 19.67 1.17 -2.59
CA GLU A 185 20.62 2.26 -2.89
C GLU A 185 20.72 3.28 -1.76
N ILE A 186 19.64 3.46 -1.00
CA ILE A 186 19.57 4.38 0.13
C ILE A 186 20.31 3.77 1.33
N LEU A 187 20.07 2.50 1.63
CA LEU A 187 20.69 1.78 2.75
C LEU A 187 22.21 1.62 2.57
N ILE A 188 22.66 1.23 1.37
CA ILE A 188 24.07 1.03 1.07
C ILE A 188 24.84 2.35 1.25
N LYS A 189 24.33 3.44 0.66
CA LYS A 189 24.99 4.74 0.73
C LYS A 189 24.85 5.41 2.10
N ALA A 190 23.76 5.17 2.84
CA ALA A 190 23.67 5.62 4.23
C ALA A 190 24.75 4.97 5.10
N GLY A 191 25.01 3.67 4.90
CA GLY A 191 26.10 2.94 5.56
C GLY A 191 27.50 3.50 5.22
N GLU A 192 27.73 3.89 3.97
CA GLU A 192 28.99 4.48 3.51
C GLU A 192 29.21 5.92 4.00
N THR A 193 28.13 6.69 4.18
CA THR A 193 28.21 8.14 4.48
C THR A 193 28.20 8.45 5.97
N LEU A 194 27.77 7.53 6.85
CA LEU A 194 27.73 7.72 8.31
C LEU A 194 29.08 7.29 8.93
N PRO A 195 30.03 8.20 9.23
CA PRO A 195 31.36 7.81 9.70
C PRO A 195 31.46 7.73 11.22
N LEU A 196 30.41 8.04 12.00
CA LEU A 196 30.62 8.56 13.36
C LEU A 196 29.82 7.95 14.53
N VAL A 197 28.87 7.01 14.35
CA VAL A 197 28.04 6.59 15.49
C VAL A 197 28.20 5.12 15.89
N ASP A 198 28.23 4.16 14.97
CA ASP A 198 28.46 2.76 15.37
C ASP A 198 28.84 1.87 14.18
N ARG A 199 29.98 1.16 14.27
CA ARG A 199 30.39 0.16 13.28
C ARG A 199 29.37 -0.99 13.18
N GLY A 200 28.61 -1.26 14.24
CA GLY A 200 27.51 -2.23 14.24
C GLY A 200 26.34 -1.78 13.36
N LEU A 201 25.94 -0.51 13.47
CA LEU A 201 24.86 0.08 12.67
C LEU A 201 25.21 0.08 11.18
N THR A 202 26.43 0.47 10.82
CA THR A 202 26.92 0.46 9.43
C THR A 202 26.88 -0.95 8.83
N LYS A 203 27.35 -1.96 9.56
CA LYS A 203 27.30 -3.36 9.10
C LYS A 203 25.87 -3.85 8.93
N ASN A 204 24.97 -3.51 9.84
CA ASN A 204 23.55 -3.87 9.73
C ASN A 204 22.92 -3.23 8.49
N MET A 205 23.11 -1.93 8.26
CA MET A 205 22.58 -1.22 7.09
C MET A 205 23.11 -1.76 5.76
N LEU A 206 24.42 -2.04 5.68
CA LEU A 206 25.03 -2.65 4.48
C LEU A 206 24.47 -4.06 4.23
N SER A 207 24.32 -4.87 5.29
CA SER A 207 23.77 -6.21 5.18
C SER A 207 22.29 -6.21 4.76
N LEU A 208 21.51 -5.22 5.20
CA LEU A 208 20.12 -5.03 4.81
C LEU A 208 20.01 -4.61 3.35
N GLY A 209 20.83 -3.64 2.91
CA GLY A 209 20.87 -3.22 1.51
C GLY A 209 21.25 -4.35 0.55
N GLN A 210 22.23 -5.19 0.91
CA GLN A 210 22.63 -6.35 0.11
C GLN A 210 21.56 -7.46 0.07
N ARG A 211 20.78 -7.63 1.14
CA ARG A 211 19.65 -8.58 1.17
C ARG A 211 18.53 -8.13 0.25
N GLU A 212 18.21 -6.83 0.24
CA GLU A 212 17.14 -6.30 -0.62
C GLU A 212 17.55 -6.25 -2.09
N SER A 213 18.82 -5.95 -2.41
CA SER A 213 19.33 -5.96 -3.79
C SER A 213 19.22 -7.33 -4.49
N LYS A 214 19.29 -8.43 -3.74
CA LYS A 214 19.15 -9.80 -4.28
C LYS A 214 17.70 -10.23 -4.53
N ARG A 215 16.72 -9.43 -4.12
CA ARG A 215 15.31 -9.81 -4.13
C ARG A 215 14.65 -9.35 -5.43
N SER A 216 14.29 -10.29 -6.31
CA SER A 216 13.58 -9.97 -7.55
C SER A 216 12.12 -9.64 -7.26
N ALA A 217 11.71 -8.39 -7.52
CA ALA A 217 10.35 -7.91 -7.29
C ALA A 217 9.32 -8.48 -8.28
N THR A 218 9.75 -9.11 -9.37
CA THR A 218 8.86 -9.66 -10.41
C THR A 218 7.85 -10.65 -9.83
N GLY A 219 8.27 -11.49 -8.88
CA GLY A 219 7.38 -12.43 -8.20
C GLY A 219 6.28 -11.74 -7.39
N ALA A 220 6.61 -10.61 -6.74
CA ALA A 220 5.67 -9.83 -5.96
C ALA A 220 4.57 -9.21 -6.85
N TYR A 221 4.94 -8.61 -7.99
CA TYR A 221 3.96 -8.05 -8.93
C TYR A 221 2.99 -9.11 -9.46
N ILE A 222 3.50 -10.29 -9.82
CA ILE A 222 2.67 -11.43 -10.27
C ILE A 222 1.75 -11.90 -9.13
N GLY A 223 2.28 -12.01 -7.91
CA GLY A 223 1.50 -12.39 -6.73
C GLY A 223 0.36 -11.40 -6.44
N LEU A 224 0.61 -10.09 -6.50
CA LEU A 224 -0.43 -9.07 -6.34
C LEU A 224 -1.49 -9.16 -7.44
N ALA A 225 -1.08 -9.29 -8.70
CA ALA A 225 -2.00 -9.42 -9.81
C ALA A 225 -2.91 -10.66 -9.64
N ALA A 226 -2.34 -11.79 -9.25
CA ALA A 226 -3.09 -13.02 -8.96
C ALA A 226 -4.09 -12.82 -7.81
N ILE A 227 -3.67 -12.18 -6.71
CA ILE A 227 -4.53 -11.90 -5.55
C ILE A 227 -5.69 -10.99 -5.93
N VAL A 228 -5.45 -9.95 -6.73
CA VAL A 228 -6.48 -9.04 -7.23
C VAL A 228 -7.49 -9.78 -8.11
N VAL A 229 -7.01 -10.62 -9.04
CA VAL A 229 -7.87 -11.42 -9.92
C VAL A 229 -8.71 -12.41 -9.11
N VAL A 230 -8.11 -13.16 -8.19
CA VAL A 230 -8.81 -14.14 -7.35
C VAL A 230 -9.85 -13.46 -6.45
N SER A 231 -9.49 -12.34 -5.80
CA SER A 231 -10.42 -11.63 -4.91
C SER A 231 -11.61 -11.06 -5.69
N SER A 232 -11.35 -10.47 -6.86
CA SER A 232 -12.38 -9.97 -7.77
C SER A 232 -13.29 -11.09 -8.28
N PHE A 233 -12.72 -12.28 -8.56
CA PHE A 233 -13.46 -13.44 -9.02
C PHE A 233 -14.37 -14.03 -7.92
N VAL A 234 -13.84 -14.22 -6.70
CA VAL A 234 -14.59 -14.69 -5.53
C VAL A 234 -15.78 -13.77 -5.27
N PHE A 235 -15.54 -12.47 -5.32
CA PHE A 235 -16.58 -11.45 -5.15
C PHE A 235 -17.66 -11.56 -6.25
N SER A 236 -17.24 -11.63 -7.52
CA SER A 236 -18.17 -11.70 -8.67
C SER A 236 -19.03 -12.96 -8.68
N ARG A 237 -18.50 -14.10 -8.24
CA ARG A 237 -19.27 -15.34 -8.14
C ARG A 237 -20.35 -15.29 -7.06
N LYS A 238 -20.10 -14.60 -5.95
CA LYS A 238 -21.07 -14.53 -4.84
C LYS A 238 -22.24 -13.58 -5.10
N LEU A 239 -22.14 -12.73 -6.13
CA LEU A 239 -23.19 -11.79 -6.54
C LEU A 239 -24.24 -12.39 -7.47
N ARG A 240 -24.03 -13.57 -8.07
CA ARG A 240 -25.06 -14.19 -8.91
C ARG A 240 -26.19 -14.69 -7.99
N PRO A 241 -27.41 -14.14 -8.09
CA PRO A 241 -28.53 -14.65 -7.33
C PRO A 241 -28.80 -16.10 -7.76
N GLU A 242 -28.96 -16.97 -6.76
CA GLU A 242 -29.57 -18.28 -6.93
C GLU A 242 -31.07 -18.12 -7.16
#